data_AF-A0A444J2E7-F1
#
_entry.id   AF-A0A444J2E7-F1
#
_cell.length_a   1.000
_cell.length_b   1.000
_cell.length_c   1.000
_cell.angle_alpha   90.00
_cell.angle_beta   90.00
_cell.angle_gamma   90.00
#
_symmetry.space_group_name_H-M   'P 1'
#
loop_
_entity.id
_entity.type
_entity.pdbx_description
1 polymer ?
#
loop_
_entity_poly.entity_id
_entity_poly.type
_entity_poly.pdbx_seq_one_letter_code
_entity_poly.pdbx_strand_id
1 'polypeptide(L)'
;MPLVSLEMPLMMSHPPCQSSCRREKLLLKIQGDEQERLVPRLEHPAHAKYKDSVTCQVCHAQWTYNDQATHLLLSYSDDADPWERLAAQSSSEVERFVEHNMYSEEDSLTPSLPDQVTGQRKAGIWYTGFTKRRWEDILIRKDTDGLIKVFRPILDLRLSAVDEDGEILADFDNLTGKDEGLLPYTPHTTGPAGLFYEQRFLHLLSPQDVERVDKQ
;
A
#
# COMPACT_ATOMS: atom_id res chain seq x y z
N MET A 1 -20.84 45.56 -53.24
CA MET A 1 -19.64 44.89 -52.70
C MET A 1 -20.05 43.50 -52.24
N PRO A 2 -19.60 42.41 -52.87
CA PRO A 2 -19.93 41.07 -52.42
C PRO A 2 -19.00 40.61 -51.30
N LEU A 3 -19.57 39.88 -50.34
CA LEU A 3 -18.91 39.25 -49.21
C LEU A 3 -17.89 38.20 -49.68
N VAL A 4 -16.68 38.25 -49.13
CA VAL A 4 -15.66 37.21 -49.28
C VAL A 4 -15.91 36.17 -48.20
N SER A 5 -16.33 34.97 -48.60
CA SER A 5 -16.32 33.79 -47.72
C SER A 5 -14.88 33.27 -47.60
N LEU A 6 -14.35 33.28 -46.39
CA LEU A 6 -13.11 32.59 -46.02
C LEU A 6 -13.44 31.11 -45.78
N GLU A 7 -13.07 30.23 -46.70
CA GLU A 7 -13.04 28.78 -46.46
C GLU A 7 -11.90 28.45 -45.49
N MET A 8 -12.24 27.87 -44.34
CA MET A 8 -11.28 27.33 -43.38
C MET A 8 -10.69 26.03 -43.96
N PRO A 9 -9.36 25.82 -43.91
CA PRO A 9 -8.77 24.56 -44.36
C PRO A 9 -9.22 23.41 -43.45
N LEU A 10 -9.73 22.34 -44.09
CA LEU A 10 -10.05 21.08 -43.43
C LEU A 10 -8.87 20.62 -42.56
N MET A 11 -9.13 20.47 -41.26
CA MET A 11 -8.26 19.69 -40.39
C MET A 11 -8.12 18.29 -40.98
N MET A 12 -6.90 17.91 -41.35
CA MET A 12 -6.57 16.53 -41.69
C MET A 12 -6.81 15.67 -40.44
N SER A 13 -7.92 14.92 -40.47
CA SER A 13 -8.20 13.89 -39.49
C SER A 13 -7.10 12.83 -39.60
N HIS A 14 -6.43 12.56 -38.48
CA HIS A 14 -5.48 11.46 -38.42
C HIS A 14 -6.26 10.15 -38.63
N PRO A 15 -5.81 9.24 -39.51
CA PRO A 15 -6.53 8.00 -39.75
C PRO A 15 -6.63 7.19 -38.45
N PRO A 16 -7.80 6.58 -38.15
CA PRO A 16 -7.99 5.78 -36.95
C PRO A 16 -7.05 4.57 -36.98
N CYS A 17 -6.23 4.45 -35.93
CA CYS A 17 -5.34 3.32 -35.74
C CYS A 17 -6.10 2.18 -35.07
N GLN A 18 -6.04 0.97 -35.63
CA GLN A 18 -6.60 -0.23 -35.04
C GLN A 18 -5.47 -1.07 -34.45
N SER A 19 -5.59 -1.41 -33.17
CA SER A 19 -4.68 -2.34 -32.48
C SER A 19 -5.28 -3.75 -32.45
N SER A 20 -4.50 -4.76 -32.80
CA SER A 20 -4.88 -6.16 -32.61
C SER A 20 -3.79 -6.93 -31.86
N CYS A 21 -4.19 -7.93 -31.07
CA CYS A 21 -3.26 -8.79 -30.33
C CYS A 21 -3.22 -10.17 -30.99
N ARG A 22 -2.04 -10.57 -31.49
CA ARG A 22 -1.79 -11.93 -32.01
C ARG A 22 -0.55 -12.50 -31.33
N ARG A 23 -0.66 -13.68 -30.71
CA ARG A 23 0.45 -14.39 -30.03
C ARG A 23 1.24 -13.46 -29.08
N GLU A 24 0.53 -12.75 -28.20
CA GLU A 24 1.08 -11.79 -27.22
C GLU A 24 1.80 -10.55 -27.78
N LYS A 25 1.81 -10.37 -29.10
CA LYS A 25 2.40 -9.22 -29.77
C LYS A 25 1.29 -8.25 -30.16
N LEU A 26 1.47 -7.00 -29.75
CA LEU A 26 0.60 -5.91 -30.16
C LEU A 26 1.06 -5.42 -31.52
N LEU A 27 0.14 -5.43 -32.49
CA LEU A 27 0.39 -4.99 -33.86
C LEU A 27 -0.44 -3.73 -34.11
N LEU A 28 0.21 -2.69 -34.62
CA LEU A 28 -0.45 -1.49 -35.12
C LEU A 28 -0.63 -1.63 -36.62
N LYS A 29 -1.87 -1.40 -37.06
CA LYS A 29 -2.19 -1.21 -38.46
C LYS A 29 -2.68 0.22 -38.66
N ILE A 30 -1.98 0.97 -39.51
CA ILE A 30 -2.41 2.31 -39.91
C ILE A 30 -3.44 2.13 -41.03
N GLN A 31 -4.58 2.80 -40.94
CA GLN A 31 -5.62 2.68 -41.98
C GLN A 31 -5.07 3.22 -43.32
N GLY A 32 -5.08 2.37 -44.35
CA GLY A 32 -4.50 2.67 -45.67
C GLY A 32 -3.06 2.16 -45.87
N ASP A 33 -2.43 1.63 -44.82
CA ASP A 33 -1.16 0.91 -44.89
C ASP A 33 -1.45 -0.60 -44.75
N GLU A 34 -1.00 -1.41 -45.71
CA GLU A 34 -1.11 -2.88 -45.62
C GLU A 34 -0.06 -3.46 -44.66
N GLN A 35 0.94 -2.67 -44.25
CA GLN A 35 2.02 -3.10 -43.39
C GLN A 35 1.59 -3.07 -41.91
N GLU A 36 1.65 -4.23 -41.26
CA GLU A 36 1.54 -4.34 -39.81
C GLU A 36 2.88 -3.98 -39.15
N ARG A 37 2.84 -3.11 -38.13
CA ARG A 37 4.03 -2.73 -37.36
C ARG A 37 3.94 -3.33 -35.96
N LEU A 38 5.00 -3.99 -35.53
CA LEU A 38 5.11 -4.47 -34.16
C LEU A 38 5.21 -3.26 -33.22
N VAL A 39 4.38 -3.20 -32.19
CA VAL A 39 4.60 -2.28 -31.07
C VAL A 39 5.71 -2.85 -30.21
N PRO A 40 6.83 -2.14 -30.04
CA PRO A 40 7.86 -2.57 -29.11
C PRO A 40 7.27 -2.66 -27.70
N ARG A 41 7.51 -3.77 -27.01
CA ARG A 41 7.31 -3.80 -25.56
C ARG A 41 8.44 -2.99 -24.94
N LEU A 42 8.09 -1.92 -24.22
CA LEU A 42 9.04 -1.17 -23.42
C LEU A 42 9.35 -2.00 -22.17
N GLU A 43 10.34 -2.88 -22.29
CA GLU A 43 10.87 -3.66 -21.18
C GLU A 43 12.24 -3.09 -20.80
N HIS A 44 12.36 -2.62 -19.55
CA HIS A 44 13.64 -2.20 -19.03
C HIS A 44 14.52 -3.44 -18.78
N PRO A 45 15.82 -3.44 -19.17
CA PRO A 45 16.71 -4.60 -19.01
C PRO A 45 16.77 -5.15 -17.57
N ALA A 46 16.55 -4.29 -16.58
CA ALA A 46 16.44 -4.66 -15.17
C ALA A 46 15.43 -5.79 -14.90
N HIS A 47 14.33 -5.86 -15.66
CA HIS A 47 13.36 -6.95 -15.50
C HIS A 47 13.97 -8.30 -15.83
N ALA A 48 14.75 -8.41 -16.91
CA ALA A 48 15.46 -9.65 -17.25
C ALA A 48 16.60 -9.93 -16.26
N LYS A 49 17.34 -8.88 -15.91
CA LYS A 49 18.53 -8.94 -15.04
C LYS A 49 18.22 -9.39 -13.61
N TYR A 50 17.09 -8.96 -13.03
CA TYR A 50 16.78 -9.16 -11.61
C TYR A 50 15.54 -10.00 -11.31
N LYS A 51 14.84 -10.54 -12.33
CA LYS A 51 13.59 -11.32 -12.17
C LYS A 51 13.62 -12.42 -11.10
N ASP A 52 14.78 -13.06 -10.92
CA ASP A 52 14.94 -14.24 -10.05
C ASP A 52 15.52 -13.87 -8.67
N SER A 53 15.79 -12.59 -8.42
CA SER A 53 16.44 -12.11 -7.19
C SER A 53 15.69 -10.96 -6.52
N VAL A 54 14.91 -10.15 -7.26
CA VAL A 54 14.28 -8.92 -6.76
C VAL A 54 12.84 -8.81 -7.21
N THR A 55 11.92 -8.57 -6.27
CA THR A 55 10.51 -8.33 -6.60
C THR A 55 10.26 -6.90 -7.09
N CYS A 56 9.26 -6.72 -7.95
CA CYS A 56 8.98 -5.43 -8.61
C CYS A 56 8.87 -4.25 -7.62
N GLN A 57 8.27 -4.47 -6.46
CA GLN A 57 8.03 -3.40 -5.49
C GLN A 57 9.31 -2.82 -4.89
N VAL A 58 10.41 -3.56 -4.85
CA VAL A 58 11.70 -3.04 -4.40
C VAL A 58 12.13 -1.83 -5.25
N CYS A 59 11.92 -1.92 -6.56
CA CYS A 59 12.23 -0.85 -7.51
C CYS A 59 11.10 0.18 -7.64
N HIS A 60 9.85 -0.27 -7.62
CA HIS A 60 8.68 0.51 -8.03
C HIS A 60 7.89 1.17 -6.91
N ALA A 61 8.03 0.70 -5.66
CA ALA A 61 7.39 1.35 -4.53
C ALA A 61 7.99 2.76 -4.36
N GLN A 62 7.12 3.77 -4.39
CA GLN A 62 7.51 5.16 -4.21
C GLN A 62 7.79 5.49 -2.75
N TRP A 63 6.97 4.94 -1.85
CA TRP A 63 7.10 5.07 -0.40
C TRP A 63 6.33 3.96 0.30
N THR A 64 6.60 3.70 1.57
CA THR A 64 5.82 2.77 2.39
C THR A 64 5.60 3.36 3.77
N TYR A 65 4.54 2.95 4.45
CA TYR A 65 4.39 3.25 5.87
C TYR A 65 5.36 2.35 6.65
N ASN A 66 6.25 2.95 7.43
CA ASN A 66 7.13 2.22 8.33
C ASN A 66 6.72 2.47 9.79
N ASP A 67 5.47 2.13 10.07
CA ASP A 67 4.89 2.21 11.41
C ASP A 67 5.69 1.31 12.35
N GLN A 68 6.14 1.85 13.49
CA GLN A 68 6.83 1.08 14.54
C GLN A 68 5.89 0.95 15.73
N ALA A 69 5.78 -0.27 16.25
CA ALA A 69 4.89 -0.70 17.31
C ALA A 69 3.45 -0.20 17.14
N THR A 70 2.57 -1.09 16.69
CA THR A 70 1.14 -0.85 16.65
C THR A 70 0.54 -1.16 18.01
N HIS A 71 0.03 -0.15 18.69
CA HIS A 71 -0.66 -0.28 19.96
C HIS A 71 -2.14 -0.51 19.70
N LEU A 72 -2.68 -1.60 20.24
CA LEU A 72 -4.10 -1.91 20.22
C LEU A 72 -4.59 -1.89 21.67
N LEU A 73 -5.50 -0.98 21.96
CA LEU A 73 -6.09 -0.81 23.28
C LEU A 73 -7.57 -1.19 23.23
N LEU A 74 -7.94 -2.23 23.95
CA LEU A 74 -9.33 -2.56 24.22
C LEU A 74 -9.84 -1.73 25.39
N SER A 75 -10.89 -0.93 25.18
CA SER A 75 -11.55 -0.16 26.24
C SER A 75 -13.00 -0.58 26.37
N TYR A 76 -13.48 -0.72 27.61
CA TYR A 76 -14.90 -0.86 27.93
C TYR A 76 -15.55 0.44 28.40
N SER A 77 -14.78 1.53 28.50
CA SER A 77 -15.28 2.86 28.86
C SER A 77 -15.96 3.55 27.67
N ASP A 78 -17.06 4.26 27.95
CA ASP A 78 -17.77 5.10 26.97
C ASP A 78 -17.14 6.50 26.80
N ASP A 79 -16.15 6.84 27.63
CA ASP A 79 -15.39 8.08 27.56
C ASP A 79 -14.53 8.15 26.28
N ALA A 80 -14.95 9.00 25.36
CA ALA A 80 -14.28 9.24 24.09
C ALA A 80 -13.35 10.47 24.12
N ASP A 81 -13.40 11.30 25.16
CA ASP A 81 -12.67 12.57 25.23
C ASP A 81 -11.15 12.42 25.00
N PRO A 82 -10.46 11.40 25.56
CA PRO A 82 -9.03 11.20 25.31
C PRO A 82 -8.67 10.99 23.83
N TRP A 83 -9.64 10.61 23.00
CA TRP A 83 -9.46 10.23 21.61
C TRP A 83 -9.82 11.33 20.61
N GLU A 84 -10.23 12.52 21.07
CA GLU A 84 -10.60 13.67 20.22
C GLU A 84 -9.63 13.87 19.04
N ARG A 85 -8.34 13.97 19.36
CA ARG A 85 -7.29 14.28 18.38
C ARG A 85 -6.85 13.07 17.56
N LEU A 86 -7.36 11.90 17.90
CA LEU A 86 -7.01 10.60 17.32
C LEU A 86 -8.27 9.90 16.76
N ALA A 87 -9.35 10.63 16.47
CA ALA A 87 -10.61 10.04 16.02
C ALA A 87 -10.46 9.20 14.75
N ALA A 88 -9.52 9.53 13.85
CA ALA A 88 -9.20 8.74 12.67
C ALA A 88 -8.50 7.42 13.05
N GLN A 89 -9.25 6.32 13.03
CA GLN A 89 -8.86 5.01 13.57
C GLN A 89 -8.77 3.91 12.50
N SER A 90 -8.89 4.26 11.21
CA SER A 90 -8.89 3.30 10.09
C SER A 90 -10.00 2.24 10.20
N SER A 91 -11.04 2.55 10.98
CA SER A 91 -12.20 1.70 11.25
C SER A 91 -13.41 2.61 11.39
N SER A 92 -14.34 2.51 10.44
CA SER A 92 -15.54 3.35 10.43
C SER A 92 -16.41 3.16 11.68
N GLU A 93 -16.38 1.97 12.29
CA GLU A 93 -17.13 1.72 13.52
C GLU A 93 -16.52 2.41 14.74
N VAL A 94 -15.18 2.45 14.82
CA VAL A 94 -14.48 3.15 15.91
C VAL A 94 -14.61 4.67 15.72
N GLU A 95 -14.40 5.15 14.49
CA GLU A 95 -14.60 6.56 14.12
C GLU A 95 -16.01 7.03 14.47
N ARG A 96 -17.04 6.26 14.09
CA ARG A 96 -18.44 6.56 14.42
C ARG A 96 -18.68 6.60 15.94
N PHE A 97 -18.10 5.68 16.70
CA PHE A 97 -18.22 5.66 18.15
C PHE A 97 -17.62 6.93 18.77
N VAL A 98 -16.39 7.29 18.39
CA VAL A 98 -15.70 8.48 18.91
C VAL A 98 -16.44 9.75 18.53
N GLU A 99 -16.81 9.90 17.25
CA GLU A 99 -17.53 11.09 16.78
C GLU A 99 -18.90 11.25 17.44
N HIS A 100 -19.67 10.16 17.58
CA HIS A 100 -20.99 10.22 18.23
C HIS A 100 -20.87 10.63 19.69
N ASN A 101 -20.02 9.95 20.47
CA ASN A 101 -19.91 10.21 21.91
C ASN A 101 -19.33 11.58 22.23
N MET A 102 -18.64 12.21 21.28
CA MET A 102 -18.07 13.55 21.44
C MET A 102 -18.98 14.68 20.98
N TYR A 103 -19.70 14.50 19.87
CA TYR A 103 -20.34 15.61 19.16
C TYR A 103 -21.86 15.48 19.04
N SER A 104 -22.44 14.32 19.37
CA SER A 104 -23.89 14.12 19.34
C SER A 104 -24.55 14.68 20.59
N GLU A 105 -25.79 15.20 20.43
CA GLU A 105 -26.67 15.53 21.55
C GLU A 105 -27.52 14.32 22.01
N GLU A 106 -27.40 13.18 21.33
CA GLU A 106 -28.04 11.92 21.69
C GLU A 106 -27.30 11.20 22.83
N ASP A 107 -27.94 10.19 23.43
CA ASP A 107 -27.30 9.35 24.45
C ASP A 107 -25.99 8.72 23.91
N SER A 108 -24.98 8.63 24.77
CA SER A 108 -23.69 8.02 24.44
C SER A 108 -23.87 6.57 23.98
N LEU A 109 -23.16 6.21 22.91
CA LEU A 109 -23.11 4.83 22.46
C LEU A 109 -22.33 4.00 23.46
N THR A 110 -22.83 2.80 23.74
CA THR A 110 -22.10 1.80 24.51
C THR A 110 -20.92 1.24 23.69
N PRO A 111 -19.72 1.12 24.29
CA PRO A 111 -18.53 0.53 23.67
C PRO A 111 -18.82 -0.84 23.10
N SER A 112 -18.86 -0.96 21.77
CA SER A 112 -19.12 -2.23 21.10
C SER A 112 -18.75 -2.24 19.62
N LEU A 113 -18.03 -3.27 19.19
CA LEU A 113 -17.61 -3.48 17.79
C LEU A 113 -18.10 -4.81 17.23
N PRO A 114 -18.41 -4.89 15.93
CA PRO A 114 -18.58 -6.17 15.25
C PRO A 114 -17.25 -6.91 15.18
N ASP A 115 -17.25 -8.16 15.62
CA ASP A 115 -16.17 -9.10 15.35
C ASP A 115 -16.07 -9.33 13.84
N GLN A 116 -14.94 -8.98 13.23
CA GLN A 116 -14.75 -9.02 11.77
C GLN A 116 -14.68 -10.45 11.20
N VAL A 117 -14.56 -11.48 12.06
CA VAL A 117 -14.55 -12.88 11.66
C VAL A 117 -15.96 -13.48 11.76
N THR A 118 -16.67 -13.22 12.86
CA THR A 118 -17.98 -13.83 13.12
C THR A 118 -19.17 -12.95 12.80
N GLY A 119 -18.96 -11.64 12.64
CA GLY A 119 -20.01 -10.62 12.48
C GLY A 119 -20.78 -10.31 13.76
N GLN A 120 -20.53 -11.00 14.86
CA GLN A 120 -21.23 -10.77 16.13
C GLN A 120 -20.69 -9.50 16.80
N ARG A 121 -21.58 -8.61 17.27
CA ARG A 121 -21.16 -7.47 18.09
C ARG A 121 -20.66 -7.97 19.45
N LYS A 122 -19.50 -7.49 19.85
CA LYS A 122 -18.87 -7.75 21.15
C LYS A 122 -18.72 -6.43 21.90
N ALA A 123 -18.76 -6.52 23.23
CA ALA A 123 -18.50 -5.37 24.09
C ALA A 123 -17.04 -4.91 23.95
N GLY A 124 -16.84 -3.60 24.10
CA GLY A 124 -15.56 -2.91 24.02
C GLY A 124 -15.25 -2.33 22.64
N ILE A 125 -14.37 -1.34 22.64
CA ILE A 125 -13.81 -0.66 21.47
C ILE A 125 -12.31 -0.93 21.41
N TRP A 126 -11.81 -1.24 20.22
CA TRP A 126 -10.37 -1.36 19.95
C TRP A 126 -9.84 -0.07 19.33
N TYR A 127 -9.04 0.68 20.09
CA TYR A 127 -8.28 1.82 19.59
C TYR A 127 -6.93 1.38 19.06
N THR A 128 -6.43 2.10 18.06
CA THR A 128 -5.16 1.88 17.39
C THR A 128 -4.28 3.12 17.49
N GLY A 129 -3.04 2.92 17.91
CA GLY A 129 -1.99 3.93 17.94
C GLY A 129 -0.66 3.38 17.42
N PHE A 130 0.29 4.27 17.19
CA PHE A 130 1.65 3.90 16.75
C PHE A 130 2.68 4.61 17.61
N THR A 131 3.75 3.92 18.03
CA THR A 131 4.88 4.60 18.67
C THR A 131 5.52 5.60 17.72
N LYS A 132 5.66 5.22 16.44
CA LYS A 132 6.21 6.08 15.39
C LYS A 132 5.56 5.74 14.05
N ARG A 133 5.13 6.76 13.30
CA ARG A 133 4.66 6.62 11.91
C ARG A 133 5.52 7.49 10.99
N ARG A 134 6.14 6.88 9.97
CA ARG A 134 7.02 7.53 8.98
C ARG A 134 6.78 6.99 7.58
N TRP A 135 7.16 7.79 6.56
CA TRP A 135 6.96 7.50 5.14
C TRP A 135 8.26 7.50 4.31
N GLU A 136 9.42 7.52 4.97
CA GLU A 136 10.70 7.87 4.35
C GLU A 136 11.56 6.66 3.96
N ASP A 137 11.43 5.52 4.65
CA ASP A 137 12.27 4.33 4.45
C ASP A 137 11.48 3.10 3.99
N ILE A 138 11.81 2.59 2.81
CA ILE A 138 11.29 1.31 2.33
C ILE A 138 12.21 0.20 2.85
N LEU A 139 11.75 -0.49 3.90
CA LEU A 139 12.44 -1.66 4.42
C LEU A 139 12.44 -2.76 3.37
N ILE A 140 13.62 -3.26 3.03
CA ILE A 140 13.79 -4.41 2.15
C ILE A 140 14.70 -5.44 2.79
N ARG A 141 14.40 -6.72 2.58
CA ARG A 141 15.22 -7.85 3.05
C ARG A 141 15.13 -9.00 2.06
N LYS A 142 16.08 -9.93 2.15
CA LYS A 142 15.98 -11.24 1.49
C LYS A 142 15.01 -12.10 2.29
N ASP A 143 13.95 -12.57 1.65
CA ASP A 143 12.95 -13.43 2.26
C ASP A 143 13.41 -14.90 2.25
N THR A 144 12.65 -15.77 2.91
CA THR A 144 12.88 -17.22 3.02
C THR A 144 12.92 -17.95 1.68
N ASP A 145 12.29 -17.40 0.64
CA ASP A 145 12.36 -17.90 -0.73
C ASP A 145 13.59 -17.41 -1.51
N GLY A 146 14.45 -16.61 -0.87
CA GLY A 146 15.65 -16.06 -1.48
C GLY A 146 15.41 -14.79 -2.32
N LEU A 147 14.19 -14.30 -2.44
CA LEU A 147 13.90 -13.06 -3.17
C LEU A 147 14.03 -11.83 -2.26
N ILE A 148 14.49 -10.72 -2.81
CA ILE A 148 14.49 -9.43 -2.13
C ILE A 148 13.10 -8.82 -2.26
N LYS A 149 12.49 -8.52 -1.12
CA LYS A 149 11.12 -8.01 -1.00
C LYS A 149 11.07 -6.78 -0.12
N VAL A 150 9.98 -6.02 -0.25
CA VAL A 150 9.62 -4.97 0.71
C VAL A 150 9.01 -5.64 1.95
N PHE A 151 9.40 -5.18 3.12
CA PHE A 151 8.92 -5.68 4.42
C PHE A 151 8.25 -4.57 5.22
N ARG A 152 7.38 -4.97 6.16
CA ARG A 152 6.81 -4.09 7.18
C ARG A 152 6.69 -4.84 8.52
N PRO A 153 6.79 -4.16 9.67
CA PRO A 153 6.58 -4.76 10.99
C PRO A 153 5.07 -4.93 11.26
N ILE A 154 4.43 -5.81 10.51
CA ILE A 154 2.97 -6.03 10.55
C ILE A 154 2.53 -6.62 11.89
N LEU A 155 3.36 -7.47 12.50
CA LEU A 155 3.05 -8.16 13.76
C LEU A 155 3.80 -7.56 14.97
N ASP A 156 4.37 -6.37 14.83
CA ASP A 156 4.89 -5.59 15.96
C ASP A 156 3.71 -4.95 16.70
N LEU A 157 2.95 -5.80 17.39
CA LEU A 157 1.72 -5.45 18.11
C LEU A 157 1.99 -5.33 19.61
N ARG A 158 1.31 -4.35 20.23
CA ARG A 158 1.26 -4.14 21.67
C ARG A 158 -0.20 -4.13 22.10
N LEU A 159 -0.60 -5.07 22.94
CA LEU A 159 -1.99 -5.20 23.38
C LEU A 159 -2.13 -4.72 24.82
N SER A 160 -3.06 -3.80 25.05
CA SER A 160 -3.51 -3.40 26.39
C SER A 160 -5.02 -3.47 26.49
N ALA A 161 -5.55 -3.60 27.71
CA ALA A 161 -6.98 -3.51 27.95
C ALA A 161 -7.30 -2.77 29.25
N VAL A 162 -8.38 -1.99 29.22
CA VAL A 162 -8.91 -1.25 30.38
C VAL A 162 -10.40 -1.54 30.55
N ASP A 163 -10.89 -1.53 31.78
CA ASP A 163 -12.30 -1.71 32.11
C ASP A 163 -13.15 -0.44 31.88
N GLU A 164 -14.38 -0.45 32.37
CA GLU A 164 -15.34 0.65 32.23
C GLU A 164 -14.88 1.91 32.97
N ASP A 165 -14.14 1.75 34.07
CA ASP A 165 -13.58 2.84 34.87
C ASP A 165 -12.21 3.33 34.35
N GLY A 166 -11.67 2.70 33.31
CA GLY A 166 -10.36 3.01 32.74
C GLY A 166 -9.20 2.34 33.49
N GLU A 167 -9.49 1.43 34.41
CA GLU A 167 -8.46 0.68 35.14
C GLU A 167 -7.93 -0.46 34.29
N ILE A 168 -6.62 -0.69 34.35
CA ILE A 168 -5.94 -1.71 33.54
C ILE A 168 -6.42 -3.10 33.95
N LEU A 169 -6.88 -3.89 32.97
CA LEU A 169 -7.21 -5.29 33.18
C LEU A 169 -5.93 -6.09 33.47
N ALA A 170 -5.93 -6.82 34.59
CA ALA A 170 -4.80 -7.62 35.02
C ALA A 170 -4.31 -8.55 33.88
N ASP A 171 -3.00 -8.64 33.73
CA ASP A 171 -2.29 -9.40 32.67
C ASP A 171 -2.50 -8.90 31.23
N PHE A 172 -3.19 -7.77 31.02
CA PHE A 172 -3.37 -7.12 29.70
C PHE A 172 -2.76 -5.71 29.69
N ASP A 173 -1.50 -5.60 30.08
CA ASP A 173 -0.72 -4.37 29.92
C ASP A 173 0.45 -4.58 28.97
N ASN A 174 0.37 -3.94 27.80
CA ASN A 174 1.45 -3.85 26.83
C ASN A 174 2.04 -5.22 26.43
N LEU A 175 1.17 -6.22 26.25
CA LEU A 175 1.56 -7.55 25.80
C LEU A 175 2.16 -7.46 24.39
N THR A 176 3.33 -8.08 24.20
CA THR A 176 4.05 -8.05 22.93
C THR A 176 4.26 -9.44 22.35
N GLY A 177 4.45 -9.51 21.04
CA GLY A 177 4.99 -10.69 20.36
C GLY A 177 6.44 -11.00 20.78
N LYS A 178 7.00 -12.09 20.24
CA LYS A 178 8.36 -12.55 20.55
C LYS A 178 9.43 -11.99 19.59
N ASP A 179 9.00 -11.49 18.45
CA ASP A 179 9.80 -11.22 17.26
C ASP A 179 9.47 -9.83 16.68
N GLU A 180 10.34 -9.32 15.79
CA GLU A 180 10.21 -7.97 15.18
C GLU A 180 8.92 -7.80 14.34
N GLY A 181 8.15 -8.88 14.14
CA GLY A 181 6.89 -8.86 13.41
C GLY A 181 7.02 -8.48 11.93
N LEU A 182 8.23 -8.54 11.37
CA LEU A 182 8.53 -8.18 10.01
C LEU A 182 8.02 -9.24 9.03
N LEU A 183 7.15 -8.83 8.11
CA LEU A 183 6.60 -9.68 7.07
C LEU A 183 6.73 -9.03 5.69
N PRO A 184 6.84 -9.82 4.61
CA PRO A 184 6.76 -9.32 3.25
C PRO A 184 5.45 -8.56 3.02
N TYR A 185 5.55 -7.44 2.32
CA TYR A 185 4.43 -6.53 2.08
C TYR A 185 4.48 -6.00 0.64
N THR A 186 3.31 -5.81 0.04
CA THR A 186 3.14 -5.19 -1.27
C THR A 186 2.57 -3.78 -1.09
N PRO A 187 3.38 -2.72 -1.25
CA PRO A 187 2.90 -1.35 -1.17
C PRO A 187 1.90 -1.02 -2.28
N HIS A 188 0.85 -0.27 -1.92
CA HIS A 188 -0.13 0.26 -2.88
C HIS A 188 0.35 1.52 -3.62
N THR A 189 1.62 1.87 -3.45
CA THR A 189 2.27 3.12 -3.90
C THR A 189 3.22 2.82 -5.06
N THR A 190 2.73 2.03 -6.02
CA THR A 190 3.52 1.61 -7.18
C THR A 190 3.60 2.73 -8.22
N GLY A 191 4.81 3.05 -8.68
CA GLY A 191 5.06 4.02 -9.75
C GLY A 191 6.29 3.65 -10.58
N PRO A 192 6.73 4.52 -11.50
CA PRO A 192 8.00 4.33 -12.22
C PRO A 192 9.16 4.14 -11.24
N ALA A 193 10.09 3.22 -11.55
CA ALA A 193 11.28 3.06 -10.73
C ALA A 193 12.11 4.35 -10.73
N GLY A 194 12.63 4.74 -9.56
CA GLY A 194 13.51 5.90 -9.45
C GLY A 194 14.84 5.66 -10.16
N LEU A 195 15.56 6.74 -10.53
CA LEU A 195 16.87 6.64 -11.21
C LEU A 195 17.90 5.81 -10.44
N PHE A 196 17.77 5.76 -9.11
CA PHE A 196 18.66 5.07 -8.20
C PHE A 196 18.04 3.79 -7.60
N TYR A 197 17.21 3.10 -8.38
CA TYR A 197 16.52 1.89 -7.91
C TYR A 197 17.49 0.79 -7.50
N GLU A 198 18.63 0.63 -8.21
CA GLU A 198 19.61 -0.43 -7.90
C GLU A 198 20.26 -0.22 -6.53
N GLN A 199 20.59 1.02 -6.15
CA GLN A 199 21.22 1.32 -4.85
C GLN A 199 20.38 0.80 -3.67
N ARG A 200 19.06 0.65 -3.84
CA ARG A 200 18.19 0.11 -2.80
C ARG A 200 18.61 -1.30 -2.38
N PHE A 201 18.99 -2.18 -3.31
CA PHE A 201 19.11 -3.62 -3.04
C PHE A 201 20.46 -4.24 -3.39
N LEU A 202 21.39 -3.53 -4.05
CA LEU A 202 22.70 -4.10 -4.44
C LEU A 202 23.43 -4.77 -3.27
N HIS A 203 23.35 -4.20 -2.07
CA HIS A 203 23.98 -4.72 -0.85
C HIS A 203 23.36 -6.05 -0.34
N LEU A 204 22.23 -6.47 -0.90
CA LEU A 204 21.53 -7.72 -0.54
C LEU A 204 21.70 -8.83 -1.59
N LEU A 205 22.34 -8.54 -2.72
CA LEU A 205 22.63 -9.54 -3.74
C LEU A 205 23.75 -10.47 -3.26
N SER A 206 23.60 -11.78 -3.49
CA SER A 206 24.68 -12.73 -3.25
C SER A 206 25.73 -12.68 -4.37
N PRO A 207 26.96 -13.19 -4.16
CA PRO A 207 27.95 -13.30 -5.23
C PRO A 207 27.44 -14.06 -6.47
N GLN A 208 26.57 -15.07 -6.27
CA GLN A 208 25.95 -15.82 -7.35
C GLN A 208 24.91 -15.00 -8.13
N ASP A 209 24.20 -14.08 -7.44
CA ASP A 209 23.29 -13.14 -8.09
C ASP A 209 24.09 -12.14 -8.95
N VAL A 210 25.24 -11.67 -8.45
CA VAL A 210 26.12 -10.73 -9.17
C VAL A 210 26.75 -11.38 -10.41
N GLU A 211 27.24 -12.61 -10.33
CA GLU A 211 27.80 -13.30 -11.50
C GLU A 211 26.76 -13.60 -12.59
N ARG A 212 25.49 -13.79 -12.23
CA ARG A 212 24.39 -13.93 -13.20
C ARG A 212 24.06 -12.60 -13.87
N VAL A 213 24.12 -11.53 -13.09
CA VAL A 213 23.91 -10.14 -13.50
C VAL A 213 24.94 -9.69 -14.54
N ASP A 214 26.21 -10.06 -14.39
CA ASP A 214 27.29 -9.61 -15.28
C ASP A 214 27.42 -10.42 -16.58
N LYS A 215 26.68 -11.53 -16.72
CA LYS A 215 26.75 -12.46 -17.87
C LYS A 215 25.57 -12.35 -18.85
N GLN A 216 24.62 -11.44 -18.62
CA GLN A 216 23.47 -11.16 -19.49
C GLN A 216 23.60 -9.78 -20.14
#